data_AF-A0A0M8RTU0-F1
#
_entry.id   AF-A0A0M8RTU0-F1
#
_cell.length_a   1.000
_cell.length_b   1.000
_cell.length_c   1.000
_cell.angle_alpha   90.00
_cell.angle_beta   90.00
_cell.angle_gamma   90.00
#
_symmetry.space_group_name_H-M   'P 1'
#
loop_
_entity.id
_entity.type
_entity.pdbx_description
1 polymer ?
#
loop_
_entity_poly.entity_id
_entity_poly.type
_entity_poly.pdbx_seq_one_letter_code
_entity_poly.pdbx_strand_id
1 'polypeptide(L)'
;MENSVVHPDDQTETLRLSSNPDDISHLVCCRQMRWRSTFCGAQGDTINMAAETICTMCVEQAEAMWPGIWADPESFCPVDGQPCPDEQDIDLRIAWEASPPQA
;
A
#
# COMPACT_ATOMS: atom_id res chain seq x y z
N MET A 1 -20.79 -26.29 -18.34
CA MET A 1 -20.92 -26.36 -16.87
C MET A 1 -19.50 -26.29 -16.34
N GLU A 2 -18.96 -25.09 -16.22
CA GLU A 2 -17.64 -24.86 -15.63
C GLU A 2 -17.88 -24.25 -14.26
N ASN A 3 -17.46 -24.97 -13.22
CA ASN A 3 -17.50 -24.53 -11.84
C ASN A 3 -16.50 -23.39 -11.67
N SER A 4 -16.99 -22.16 -11.53
CA SER A 4 -16.22 -21.08 -10.93
C SER A 4 -15.93 -21.46 -9.48
N VAL A 5 -14.69 -21.86 -9.21
CA VAL A 5 -14.16 -21.99 -7.85
C VAL A 5 -14.11 -20.58 -7.28
N VAL A 6 -15.09 -20.26 -6.44
CA VAL A 6 -15.04 -19.06 -5.60
C VAL A 6 -14.03 -19.34 -4.49
N HIS A 7 -12.90 -18.63 -4.48
CA HIS A 7 -12.03 -18.57 -3.31
C HIS A 7 -12.66 -17.60 -2.30
N PRO A 8 -13.07 -18.07 -1.09
CA PRO A 8 -13.80 -17.25 -0.13
C PRO A 8 -12.93 -16.22 0.65
N ASP A 9 -11.65 -16.08 0.32
CA ASP A 9 -10.68 -15.23 1.06
C ASP A 9 -10.43 -13.83 0.45
N ASP A 10 -11.07 -13.48 -0.68
CA ASP A 10 -10.64 -12.30 -1.47
C ASP A 10 -11.60 -11.10 -1.41
N GLN A 11 -12.44 -10.97 -0.37
CA GLN A 11 -13.49 -9.94 -0.38
C GLN A 11 -13.58 -9.03 0.85
N THR A 12 -12.98 -9.33 2.02
CA THR A 12 -13.31 -8.54 3.23
C THR A 12 -12.27 -8.54 4.36
N GLU A 13 -10.99 -8.73 4.09
CA GLU A 13 -9.99 -8.68 5.16
C GLU A 13 -9.42 -7.26 5.29
N THR A 14 -9.73 -6.63 6.42
CA THR A 14 -9.20 -5.33 6.84
C THR A 14 -7.72 -5.44 7.16
N LEU A 15 -6.94 -4.41 6.86
CA LEU A 15 -5.52 -4.37 7.21
C LEU A 15 -5.36 -4.23 8.73
N ARG A 16 -4.33 -4.85 9.31
CA ARG A 16 -4.02 -4.65 10.74
C ARG A 16 -3.10 -3.46 10.91
N LEU A 17 -3.12 -2.82 12.08
CA LEU A 17 -2.13 -1.80 12.44
C LEU A 17 -0.99 -2.46 13.22
N SER A 18 0.25 -2.16 12.84
CA SER A 18 1.47 -2.48 13.59
C SER A 18 2.22 -1.19 13.94
N SER A 19 3.09 -1.31 14.94
CA SER A 19 4.00 -0.24 15.36
C SER A 19 5.36 -0.81 15.76
N ASN A 20 5.77 -1.92 15.13
CA ASN A 20 7.08 -2.52 15.36
C ASN A 20 8.12 -1.84 14.44
N PRO A 21 9.10 -1.09 14.98
CA PRO A 21 10.08 -0.39 14.14
C PRO A 21 11.02 -1.33 13.37
N ASP A 22 11.21 -2.55 13.87
CA ASP A 22 12.10 -3.55 13.27
C ASP A 22 11.48 -4.26 12.05
N ASP A 23 10.19 -4.06 11.78
CA ASP A 23 9.55 -4.67 10.61
C ASP A 23 10.01 -3.99 9.31
N ILE A 24 10.25 -4.79 8.28
CA ILE A 24 10.53 -4.31 6.93
C ILE A 24 9.21 -3.98 6.23
N SER A 25 8.90 -2.69 6.08
CA SER A 25 7.71 -2.21 5.39
C SER A 25 7.84 -2.30 3.88
N HIS A 26 6.73 -2.66 3.23
CA HIS A 26 6.64 -2.70 1.78
C HIS A 26 5.89 -1.48 1.28
N LEU A 27 6.29 -0.96 0.11
CA LEU A 27 5.67 0.22 -0.47
C LEU A 27 4.45 -0.14 -1.30
N VAL A 28 3.41 0.67 -1.14
CA VAL A 28 2.19 0.71 -1.95
C VAL A 28 2.06 2.10 -2.55
N CYS A 29 1.27 2.24 -3.62
CA CYS A 29 0.90 3.57 -4.09
C CYS A 29 -0.28 4.11 -3.25
N CYS A 30 -0.12 5.33 -2.74
CA CYS A 30 -1.11 6.11 -2.00
C CYS A 30 -2.50 6.18 -2.67
N ARG A 31 -2.57 6.05 -4.00
CA ARG A 31 -3.79 6.09 -4.83
C ARG A 31 -4.29 4.73 -5.31
N GLN A 32 -3.61 3.63 -5.01
CA GLN A 32 -4.13 2.29 -5.31
C GLN A 32 -5.48 2.09 -4.63
N MET A 33 -6.42 1.36 -5.21
CA MET A 33 -7.72 1.12 -4.57
C MET A 33 -7.62 0.28 -3.29
N ARG A 34 -6.65 -0.62 -3.20
CA ARG A 34 -6.37 -1.44 -2.01
C ARG A 34 -4.88 -1.51 -1.76
N TRP A 35 -4.46 -1.31 -0.53
CA TRP A 35 -3.05 -1.36 -0.11
C TRP A 35 -2.59 -2.77 0.28
N ARG A 36 -2.93 -3.77 -0.54
CA ARG A 36 -2.44 -5.15 -0.38
C ARG A 36 -1.33 -5.49 -1.36
N SER A 37 -1.47 -5.03 -2.60
CA SER A 37 -0.49 -5.29 -3.66
C SER A 37 0.64 -4.25 -3.63
N THR A 38 1.79 -4.67 -3.12
CA THR A 38 2.99 -3.83 -2.99
C THR A 38 3.72 -3.72 -4.34
N PHE A 39 4.61 -2.74 -4.49
CA PHE A 39 5.37 -2.56 -5.72
C PHE A 39 6.21 -3.78 -6.11
N CYS A 40 6.76 -4.49 -5.13
CA CYS A 40 7.60 -5.67 -5.40
C CYS A 40 6.78 -6.95 -5.65
N GLY A 41 5.44 -6.88 -5.63
CA GLY A 41 4.54 -8.00 -5.86
C GLY A 41 4.20 -8.81 -4.59
N ALA A 42 4.78 -8.48 -3.43
CA ALA A 42 4.37 -9.07 -2.16
C ALA A 42 2.97 -8.60 -1.75
N GLN A 43 2.24 -9.45 -1.03
CA GLN A 43 0.96 -9.13 -0.44
C GLN A 43 1.15 -8.64 1.00
N GLY A 44 0.52 -7.52 1.33
CA GLY A 44 0.46 -6.95 2.68
C GLY A 44 -0.87 -7.24 3.37
N ASP A 45 -0.81 -7.49 4.67
CA ASP A 45 -1.98 -7.63 5.55
C ASP A 45 -1.94 -6.66 6.76
N THR A 46 -0.91 -5.82 6.82
CA THR A 46 -0.60 -4.95 7.96
C THR A 46 -0.03 -3.62 7.47
N ILE A 47 -0.51 -2.52 8.03
CA ILE A 47 0.07 -1.17 7.90
C ILE A 47 0.89 -0.88 9.14
N ASN A 48 2.18 -0.58 8.96
CA ASN A 48 3.08 -0.26 10.07
C ASN A 48 3.34 1.24 10.13
N MET A 49 2.91 1.88 11.22
CA MET A 49 3.03 3.32 11.45
C MET A 49 4.40 3.74 12.01
N ALA A 50 5.25 2.78 12.38
CA ALA A 50 6.53 3.02 13.04
C ALA A 50 7.72 2.43 12.28
N ALA A 51 7.53 2.00 11.03
CA ALA A 51 8.56 1.31 10.27
C ALA A 51 9.77 2.21 9.97
N GLU A 52 10.96 1.73 10.32
CA GLU A 52 12.22 2.44 10.02
C GLU A 52 12.92 1.87 8.78
N THR A 53 12.55 0.65 8.38
CA THR A 53 13.15 -0.05 7.23
C THR A 53 12.12 -0.28 6.13
N ILE A 54 12.48 0.09 4.90
CA ILE A 54 11.66 -0.13 3.70
C ILE A 54 12.30 -1.21 2.85
N CYS A 55 11.49 -2.10 2.27
CA CYS A 55 11.92 -3.15 1.35
C CYS A 55 12.64 -2.55 0.14
N THR A 56 13.93 -2.84 -0.02
CA THR A 56 14.77 -2.32 -1.12
C THR A 56 14.17 -2.62 -2.50
N MET A 57 13.62 -3.83 -2.70
CA MET A 57 13.02 -4.22 -3.98
C MET A 57 11.77 -3.39 -4.33
N CYS A 58 11.01 -2.95 -3.32
CA CYS A 58 9.89 -2.02 -3.52
C CYS A 58 10.38 -0.64 -4.00
N VAL A 59 11.48 -0.15 -3.43
CA VAL A 59 12.09 1.14 -3.80
C VAL A 59 12.61 1.07 -5.24
N GLU A 60 13.41 0.06 -5.58
CA GLU A 60 13.95 -0.13 -6.92
C GLU A 60 12.83 -0.22 -7.97
N GLN A 61 11.74 -0.92 -7.65
CA GLN A 61 10.61 -1.02 -8.56
C GLN A 61 9.86 0.30 -8.73
N ALA A 62 9.69 1.08 -7.66
CA ALA A 62 9.09 2.41 -7.73
C ALA A 62 9.95 3.37 -8.57
N GLU A 63 11.28 3.36 -8.38
CA GLU A 63 12.22 4.17 -9.17
C GLU A 63 12.23 3.76 -10.65
N ALA A 64 12.12 2.47 -10.96
CA ALA A 64 12.02 2.00 -12.33
C ALA A 64 10.72 2.47 -13.03
N MET A 65 9.63 2.62 -12.26
CA MET A 65 8.36 3.15 -12.76
C MET A 65 8.40 4.67 -12.96
N TRP A 66 9.11 5.38 -12.08
CA TRP A 66 9.23 6.83 -12.12
C TRP A 66 10.66 7.28 -11.79
N PRO A 67 11.53 7.45 -12.80
CA PRO A 67 12.95 7.69 -12.57
C PRO A 67 13.22 9.03 -11.88
N GLY A 68 14.15 9.02 -10.91
CA GLY A 68 14.46 10.06 -9.92
C GLY A 68 14.82 11.48 -10.39
N ILE A 69 14.76 11.78 -11.68
CA ILE A 69 14.80 13.17 -12.18
C ILE A 69 13.43 13.85 -11.97
N TRP A 70 12.36 13.06 -11.86
CA TRP A 70 10.98 13.53 -11.70
C TRP A 70 10.35 13.05 -10.38
N ALA A 71 11.06 12.21 -9.61
CA ALA A 71 10.54 11.60 -8.40
C ALA A 71 10.82 12.51 -7.20
N ASP A 72 9.82 13.29 -6.82
CA ASP A 72 9.58 13.44 -5.39
C ASP A 72 8.67 12.27 -4.99
N PRO A 73 9.24 11.16 -4.47
CA PRO A 73 8.51 9.92 -4.22
C PRO A 73 7.48 10.07 -3.10
N GLU A 74 7.58 11.11 -2.28
CA GLU A 74 6.62 11.39 -1.21
C GLU A 74 5.36 12.10 -1.73
N SER A 75 5.45 12.77 -2.89
CA SER A 75 4.34 13.58 -3.41
C SER A 75 3.64 13.01 -4.63
N PHE A 76 4.16 11.97 -5.31
CA PHE A 76 3.53 11.40 -6.51
C PHE A 76 3.44 9.87 -6.48
N CYS A 77 2.30 9.34 -6.96
CA CYS A 77 2.16 7.90 -7.18
C CYS A 77 2.82 7.49 -8.50
N PRO A 78 3.80 6.56 -8.49
CA PRO A 78 4.46 6.07 -9.72
C PRO A 78 3.53 5.29 -10.67
N VAL A 79 2.36 4.85 -10.20
CA VAL A 79 1.40 4.07 -10.99
C VAL A 79 0.65 4.94 -11.99
N ASP A 80 0.24 6.15 -11.58
CA ASP A 80 -0.60 7.04 -12.39
C ASP A 80 0.00 8.45 -12.59
N GLY A 81 1.15 8.73 -11.99
CA GLY A 81 1.85 10.02 -12.09
C GLY A 81 1.08 11.19 -11.48
N GLN A 82 0.04 10.92 -10.67
CA GLN A 82 -0.74 11.94 -9.99
C GLN A 82 -0.23 12.18 -8.57
N PRO A 83 -0.42 13.39 -8.04
CA PRO A 83 0.00 13.68 -6.69
C PRO A 83 -0.75 12.77 -5.68
N CYS A 84 -0.02 12.31 -4.68
CA CYS A 84 -0.62 11.65 -3.54
C CYS A 84 -1.57 12.61 -2.80
N PRO A 85 -2.61 12.08 -2.15
CA PRO A 85 -3.36 12.84 -1.14
C PRO A 85 -2.42 13.40 -0.08
N ASP A 86 -2.84 14.45 0.62
CA ASP A 86 -2.07 14.99 1.73
C ASP A 86 -2.00 13.99 2.91
N GLU A 87 -1.11 14.27 3.87
CA GLU A 87 -0.88 13.40 5.02
C GLU A 87 -2.16 13.13 5.82
N GLN A 88 -3.04 14.12 5.96
CA GLN A 88 -4.30 13.96 6.69
C GLN A 88 -5.27 13.03 5.97
N ASP A 89 -5.37 13.13 4.65
CA ASP A 89 -6.17 12.23 3.83
C ASP A 89 -5.62 10.79 3.87
N ILE A 90 -4.29 10.64 3.91
CA ILE A 90 -3.62 9.35 4.08
C ILE A 90 -3.93 8.74 5.45
N ASP A 91 -3.88 9.52 6.53
CA ASP A 91 -4.24 9.04 7.87
C ASP A 91 -5.70 8.59 7.96
N LEU A 92 -6.62 9.37 7.39
CA LEU A 92 -8.04 9.00 7.31
C LEU A 92 -8.24 7.70 6.54
N ARG A 93 -7.49 7.54 5.45
CA ARG A 93 -7.51 6.32 4.65
C ARG A 93 -6.95 5.12 5.42
N ILE A 94 -5.85 5.27 6.16
CA ILE A 94 -5.32 4.22 7.03
C ILE A 94 -6.39 3.76 8.02
N ALA A 95 -7.10 4.70 8.63
CA ALA A 95 -8.21 4.38 9.54
C ALA A 95 -9.32 3.57 8.86
N TRP A 96 -9.67 3.89 7.61
CA TRP A 96 -10.67 3.13 6.83
C TRP A 96 -10.22 1.73 6.45
N GLU A 97 -8.95 1.57 6.04
CA GLU A 97 -8.40 0.25 5.66
C GLU A 97 -8.27 -0.67 6.88
N ALA A 98 -7.98 -0.09 8.06
CA ALA A 98 -7.86 -0.82 9.31
C ALA A 98 -9.19 -1.10 10.02
N SER A 99 -10.18 -0.24 9.82
CA SER A 99 -11.52 -0.36 10.42
C SER A 99 -12.55 0.36 9.54
N PRO A 100 -13.07 -0.31 8.51
CA PRO A 100 -14.08 0.28 7.64
C PRO A 100 -15.30 0.66 8.48
N PRO A 101 -15.88 1.85 8.31
CA PRO A 101 -17.11 2.20 8.99
C PRO A 101 -18.20 1.19 8.64
N GLN A 102 -18.88 0.67 9.67
CA GLN A 102 -20.04 -0.20 9.48
C GLN A 102 -21.13 0.63 8.78
N ALA A 103 -21.50 0.22 7.56
CA ALA A 103 -22.54 0.85 6.75
C ALA A 103 -23.93 0.71 7.40
#